data_AF-V5X7S2-F1
#
_entry.id   AF-V5X7S2-F1
#
_cell.length_a   1.000
_cell.length_b   1.000
_cell.length_c   1.000
_cell.angle_alpha   90.00
_cell.angle_beta   90.00
_cell.angle_gamma   90.00
#
_symmetry.space_group_name_H-M   'P 1'
#
loop_
_entity.id
_entity.type
_entity.pdbx_description
1 polymer ?
#
loop_
_entity_poly.entity_id
_entity_poly.type
_entity_poly.pdbx_seq_one_letter_code
_entity_poly.pdbx_strand_id
1 'polypeptide(L)'
;MSTSDHVRAILAGTVNAYRADPAYRNRPDAHAELDRIGRRLNQPMRIALAGTLKAGKSTLVNALVGEDIAPTDATEATRIVTSFRHGPTPKVTANHRDGRTSNVPIARATEDGQRGLTFSFAGLDPADIEDLDVAWPAAELIDATIIDTPGTSSLSRDVSERTLRLLVPQDGVPRVDAVVFLLRTLNAADIALLKQIGELTGGETGALGVIGVASRADEIGAGRLDAMLSAREVATRFTAEMDKTGICQAVVPVSGLLALTARTLRQSEFVALEKLAAMEPADLTKAMLSADRFVREDESLPVDAATRAALLERFGMFGLRISIAVLRAGISDSVALADELLERSGLIALRDVIDQQFAQRSDLLKAHTALLSLRRFVQVNPVYAARQILADIDPLLADTHAFEELRLLSQLRSRPTTLTDDEMASLRRLIGAAGTDAASRLGLGPLAPGLGSDDGPRAAFAATQRWRRRAEHPLNDPFTARVCRAAVRSAEALVAEFHALGR
;
A
#
# COMPACT_ATOMS: atom_id res chain seq x y z
N MET A 1 27.16 -0.64 7.11
CA MET A 1 26.32 -1.87 7.15
C MET A 1 24.88 -1.41 7.07
N SER A 2 24.05 -2.04 6.23
CA SER A 2 22.63 -1.65 6.17
C SER A 2 21.90 -2.00 7.47
N THR A 3 20.82 -1.30 7.80
CA THR A 3 19.97 -1.62 8.96
C THR A 3 19.52 -3.09 8.91
N SER A 4 19.20 -3.61 7.72
CA SER A 4 18.79 -5.00 7.52
C SER A 4 19.92 -6.00 7.81
N ASP A 5 21.17 -5.67 7.50
CA ASP A 5 22.32 -6.54 7.83
C ASP A 5 22.53 -6.61 9.35
N HIS A 6 22.34 -5.49 10.05
CA HIS A 6 22.43 -5.43 11.51
C HIS A 6 21.32 -6.29 12.15
N VAL A 7 20.08 -6.18 11.66
CA VAL A 7 18.97 -7.03 12.13
C VAL A 7 19.23 -8.52 11.86
N ARG A 8 19.79 -8.86 10.70
CA ARG A 8 20.19 -10.25 10.38
C ARG A 8 21.25 -10.77 11.34
N ALA A 9 22.24 -9.94 11.71
CA ALA A 9 23.27 -10.31 12.67
C ALA A 9 22.69 -10.58 14.06
N ILE A 10 21.80 -9.70 14.55
CA ILE A 10 21.10 -9.90 15.84
C ILE A 10 20.25 -11.16 15.81
N LEU A 11 19.52 -11.40 14.72
CA LEU A 11 18.70 -12.60 14.58
C LEU A 11 19.56 -13.87 14.60
N ALA A 12 20.67 -13.89 13.86
CA ALA A 12 21.60 -15.02 13.85
C ALA A 12 22.20 -15.28 15.23
N GLY A 13 22.61 -14.21 15.94
CA GLY A 13 23.07 -14.28 17.33
C GLY A 13 21.98 -14.84 18.27
N THR A 14 20.74 -14.39 18.10
CA THR A 14 19.58 -14.88 18.87
C THR A 14 19.34 -16.37 18.60
N VAL A 15 19.28 -16.80 17.34
CA VAL A 15 19.12 -18.22 16.97
C VAL A 15 20.20 -19.08 17.62
N ASN A 16 21.46 -18.63 17.60
CA ASN A 16 22.56 -19.34 18.24
C ASN A 16 22.40 -19.43 19.76
N ALA A 17 21.97 -18.34 20.41
CA ALA A 17 21.68 -18.33 21.85
C ALA A 17 20.58 -19.35 22.22
N TYR A 18 19.49 -19.42 21.46
CA TYR A 18 18.42 -20.40 21.70
C TYR A 18 18.85 -21.84 21.42
N ARG A 19 19.71 -22.08 20.43
CA ARG A 19 20.27 -23.41 20.14
C ARG A 19 21.25 -23.88 21.23
N ALA A 20 21.99 -22.95 21.84
CA ALA A 20 22.93 -23.25 22.92
C ALA A 20 22.25 -23.43 24.28
N ASP A 21 21.05 -22.87 24.47
CA ASP A 21 20.30 -22.96 25.72
C ASP A 21 19.71 -24.37 25.94
N PRO A 22 20.04 -25.08 27.04
CA PRO A 22 19.52 -26.42 27.32
C PRO A 22 18.00 -26.52 27.38
N ALA A 23 17.29 -25.45 27.74
CA ALA A 23 15.83 -25.43 27.84
C ALA A 23 15.13 -25.33 26.46
N TYR A 24 15.81 -24.74 25.47
CA TYR A 24 15.23 -24.46 24.15
C TYR A 24 15.85 -25.27 23.02
N ARG A 25 17.02 -25.90 23.20
CA ARG A 25 17.69 -26.71 22.16
C ARG A 25 16.82 -27.81 21.53
N ASN A 26 15.82 -28.31 22.26
CA ASN A 26 14.91 -29.38 21.84
C ASN A 26 13.47 -28.86 21.60
N ARG A 27 13.29 -27.56 21.40
CA ARG A 27 11.99 -26.92 21.14
C ARG A 27 11.87 -26.56 19.64
N PRO A 28 11.42 -27.50 18.79
CA PRO A 28 11.34 -27.26 17.35
C PRO A 28 10.34 -26.16 16.98
N ASP A 29 9.33 -25.93 17.82
CA ASP A 29 8.37 -24.85 17.71
C ASP A 29 9.04 -23.47 17.84
N ALA A 30 9.87 -23.28 18.87
CA ALA A 30 10.61 -22.05 19.12
C ALA A 30 11.59 -21.73 17.98
N HIS A 31 12.31 -22.75 17.49
CA HIS A 31 13.21 -22.61 16.35
C HIS A 31 12.46 -22.30 15.05
N ALA A 32 11.33 -22.96 14.81
CA ALA A 32 10.50 -22.69 13.64
C ALA A 32 9.96 -21.25 13.65
N GLU A 33 9.64 -20.69 14.81
CA GLU A 33 9.20 -19.31 14.95
C GLU A 33 10.33 -18.31 14.65
N LEU A 34 11.53 -18.51 15.22
CA LEU A 34 12.71 -17.70 14.88
C LEU A 34 13.05 -17.76 13.38
N ASP A 35 12.97 -18.95 12.77
CA ASP A 35 13.19 -19.13 11.34
C ASP A 35 12.09 -18.44 10.50
N ARG A 36 10.85 -18.35 11.00
CA ARG A 36 9.78 -17.57 10.35
C ARG A 36 10.10 -16.08 10.40
N ILE A 37 10.53 -15.56 11.56
CA ILE A 37 10.94 -14.15 11.73
C ILE A 37 12.09 -13.83 10.75
N GLY A 38 13.08 -14.71 10.63
CA GLY A 38 14.18 -14.53 9.68
C GLY A 38 13.77 -14.58 8.22
N ARG A 39 12.96 -15.57 7.84
CA ARG A 39 12.44 -15.66 6.47
C ARG A 39 11.62 -14.44 6.07
N ARG A 40 10.93 -13.80 7.03
CA ARG A 40 10.12 -12.60 6.79
C ARG A 40 10.91 -11.45 6.17
N LEU A 41 12.18 -11.29 6.55
CA LEU A 41 13.06 -10.23 6.01
C LEU A 41 13.29 -10.36 4.49
N ASN A 42 13.24 -11.60 3.97
CA ASN A 42 13.48 -11.91 2.56
C ASN A 42 12.18 -12.07 1.76
N GLN A 43 11.03 -11.98 2.42
CA GLN A 43 9.74 -12.05 1.74
C GLN A 43 9.34 -10.69 1.15
N PRO A 44 8.46 -10.71 0.13
CA PRO A 44 7.78 -9.51 -0.34
C PRO A 44 7.09 -8.77 0.81
N MET A 45 6.97 -7.45 0.64
CA MET A 45 6.33 -6.60 1.62
C MET A 45 4.83 -6.89 1.70
N ARG A 46 4.25 -6.96 2.90
CA ARG A 46 2.82 -7.20 3.10
C ARG A 46 2.07 -5.88 3.24
N ILE A 47 1.18 -5.62 2.29
CA ILE A 47 0.33 -4.43 2.26
C ILE A 47 -1.10 -4.85 2.58
N ALA A 48 -1.66 -4.39 3.69
CA ALA A 48 -3.07 -4.62 4.00
C ALA A 48 -3.97 -3.55 3.40
N LEU A 49 -5.08 -3.97 2.79
CA LEU A 49 -6.17 -3.10 2.39
C LEU A 49 -7.22 -3.09 3.51
N ALA A 50 -7.37 -1.95 4.16
CA ALA A 50 -8.28 -1.75 5.29
C ALA A 50 -9.36 -0.72 4.95
N GLY A 51 -10.50 -0.77 5.64
CA GLY A 51 -11.58 0.20 5.46
C GLY A 51 -12.96 -0.39 5.70
N THR A 52 -13.96 0.48 5.73
CA THR A 52 -15.35 0.12 6.01
C THR A 52 -15.91 -0.91 5.02
N LEU A 53 -16.98 -1.61 5.44
CA LEU A 53 -17.65 -2.57 4.56
C LEU A 53 -18.16 -1.86 3.29
N LYS A 54 -18.03 -2.51 2.12
CA LYS A 54 -18.36 -1.94 0.80
C LYS A 54 -17.56 -0.69 0.40
N ALA A 55 -16.43 -0.40 1.05
CA ALA A 55 -15.52 0.67 0.63
C ALA A 55 -14.83 0.42 -0.73
N GLY A 56 -15.00 -0.77 -1.34
CA GLY A 56 -14.37 -1.13 -2.63
C GLY A 56 -12.98 -1.77 -2.50
N LYS A 57 -12.68 -2.42 -1.36
CA LYS A 57 -11.40 -3.09 -1.10
C LYS A 57 -11.09 -4.18 -2.13
N SER A 58 -11.98 -5.16 -2.27
CA SER A 58 -11.79 -6.27 -3.21
C SER A 58 -11.77 -5.81 -4.67
N THR A 59 -12.54 -4.76 -5.02
CA THR A 59 -12.44 -4.12 -6.34
C THR A 59 -11.06 -3.49 -6.55
N LEU A 60 -10.48 -2.85 -5.53
CA LEU A 60 -9.14 -2.30 -5.60
C LEU A 60 -8.06 -3.40 -5.63
N VAL A 61 -8.26 -4.53 -4.95
CA VAL A 61 -7.40 -5.72 -5.09
C VAL A 61 -7.37 -6.17 -6.54
N ASN A 62 -8.54 -6.37 -7.16
CA ASN A 62 -8.62 -6.81 -8.55
C ASN A 62 -7.99 -5.78 -9.49
N ALA A 63 -8.16 -4.49 -9.22
CA ALA A 63 -7.50 -3.43 -9.98
C ALA A 63 -5.98 -3.42 -9.79
N LEU A 64 -5.45 -3.72 -8.60
CA LEU A 64 -4.00 -3.79 -8.32
C LEU A 64 -3.37 -5.05 -8.89
N VAL A 65 -4.06 -6.19 -8.84
CA VAL A 65 -3.59 -7.45 -9.44
C VAL A 65 -3.78 -7.45 -10.96
N GLY A 66 -4.86 -6.85 -11.45
CA GLY A 66 -5.22 -6.76 -12.88
C GLY A 66 -6.16 -7.82 -13.37
N GLU A 67 -6.66 -8.64 -12.46
CA GLU A 67 -7.50 -9.78 -12.75
C GLU A 67 -8.67 -9.76 -11.76
N ASP A 68 -9.83 -10.20 -12.22
CA ASP A 68 -11.04 -10.27 -11.40
C ASP A 68 -11.03 -11.56 -10.57
N ILE A 69 -10.21 -11.58 -9.50
CA ILE A 69 -9.91 -12.77 -8.69
C ILE A 69 -10.46 -12.71 -7.26
N ALA A 70 -10.52 -11.53 -6.67
CA ALA A 70 -11.05 -11.30 -5.33
C ALA A 70 -12.56 -11.12 -5.46
N PRO A 71 -13.38 -11.92 -4.76
CA PRO A 71 -14.83 -11.76 -4.80
C PRO A 71 -15.23 -10.35 -4.34
N THR A 72 -15.90 -9.59 -5.20
CA THR A 72 -16.29 -8.19 -4.93
C THR A 72 -17.59 -8.06 -4.14
N ASP A 73 -18.47 -9.06 -4.23
CA ASP A 73 -19.69 -9.12 -3.44
C ASP A 73 -19.43 -9.64 -2.04
N ALA A 74 -20.32 -9.27 -1.12
CA ALA A 74 -20.32 -9.61 0.31
C ALA A 74 -20.58 -11.12 0.57
N THR A 75 -19.91 -11.96 -0.20
CA THR A 75 -19.79 -13.40 -0.11
C THR A 75 -18.91 -13.79 1.09
N GLU A 76 -18.94 -15.06 1.45
CA GLU A 76 -18.17 -15.63 2.58
C GLU A 76 -16.67 -15.33 2.51
N ALA A 77 -16.09 -15.21 1.30
CA ALA A 77 -14.69 -14.83 1.08
C ALA A 77 -14.33 -13.47 1.68
N THR A 78 -15.21 -12.47 1.59
CA THR A 78 -14.96 -11.12 2.16
C THR A 78 -14.97 -11.10 3.69
N ARG A 79 -15.30 -12.22 4.34
CA ARG A 79 -15.25 -12.42 5.81
C ARG A 79 -13.96 -13.11 6.26
N ILE A 80 -13.14 -13.58 5.32
CA ILE A 80 -11.87 -14.26 5.58
C ILE A 80 -10.73 -13.37 5.09
N VAL A 81 -9.68 -13.23 5.91
CA VAL A 81 -8.48 -12.52 5.50
C VAL A 81 -7.84 -13.28 4.34
N THR A 82 -7.61 -12.61 3.22
CA THR A 82 -7.11 -13.24 1.99
C THR A 82 -5.80 -12.59 1.57
N SER A 83 -4.73 -13.38 1.50
CA SER A 83 -3.40 -12.93 1.09
C SER A 83 -3.14 -13.31 -0.36
N PHE A 84 -2.90 -12.32 -1.21
CA PHE A 84 -2.54 -12.48 -2.61
C PHE A 84 -1.03 -12.31 -2.76
N ARG A 85 -0.35 -13.38 -3.20
CA ARG A 85 1.10 -13.40 -3.40
C ARG A 85 1.45 -13.91 -4.78
N HIS A 86 2.66 -13.56 -5.24
CA HIS A 86 3.17 -14.10 -6.50
C HIS A 86 3.35 -15.62 -6.40
N GLY A 87 2.89 -16.31 -7.44
CA GLY A 87 3.17 -17.72 -7.66
C GLY A 87 3.02 -18.08 -9.12
N PRO A 88 3.86 -18.99 -9.65
CA PRO A 88 3.87 -19.33 -11.08
C PRO A 88 2.58 -20.03 -11.54
N THR A 89 1.83 -20.61 -10.61
CA THR A 89 0.59 -21.34 -10.88
C THR A 89 -0.53 -20.83 -9.96
N PRO A 90 -1.73 -20.54 -10.51
CA PRO A 90 -2.91 -20.22 -9.71
C PRO A 90 -3.20 -21.32 -8.68
N LYS A 91 -3.21 -20.97 -7.39
CA LYS A 91 -3.55 -21.88 -6.30
C LYS A 91 -4.16 -21.13 -5.13
N VAL A 92 -5.23 -21.65 -4.55
CA VAL A 92 -5.85 -21.11 -3.35
C VAL A 92 -5.78 -22.16 -2.24
N THR A 93 -5.22 -21.78 -1.11
CA THR A 93 -5.08 -22.64 0.07
C THR A 93 -5.82 -22.01 1.24
N ALA A 94 -6.75 -22.73 1.85
CA ALA A 94 -7.37 -22.33 3.10
C ALA A 94 -6.56 -22.87 4.29
N ASN A 95 -6.16 -21.97 5.17
CA ASN A 95 -5.53 -22.29 6.44
C ASN A 95 -6.62 -22.38 7.51
N HIS A 96 -6.71 -23.53 8.17
CA HIS A 96 -7.69 -23.80 9.21
C HIS A 96 -7.13 -23.41 10.57
N ARG A 97 -8.03 -23.03 11.49
CA ARG A 97 -7.66 -22.65 12.88
C ARG A 97 -6.93 -23.74 13.66
N ASP A 98 -7.09 -24.99 13.26
CA ASP A 98 -6.42 -26.16 13.87
C ASP A 98 -5.06 -26.47 13.22
N GLY A 99 -4.61 -25.62 12.30
CA GLY A 99 -3.34 -25.75 11.57
C GLY A 99 -3.40 -26.65 10.34
N ARG A 100 -4.57 -27.25 10.00
CA ARG A 100 -4.74 -27.97 8.74
C ARG A 100 -4.77 -27.00 7.56
N THR A 101 -4.45 -27.52 6.37
CA THR A 101 -4.54 -26.79 5.11
C THR A 101 -5.45 -27.56 4.15
N SER A 102 -6.27 -26.85 3.38
CA SER A 102 -7.09 -27.45 2.31
C SER A 102 -6.99 -26.66 1.02
N ASN A 103 -6.99 -27.35 -0.12
CA ASN A 103 -7.05 -26.70 -1.41
C ASN A 103 -8.47 -26.17 -1.67
N VAL A 104 -8.59 -24.93 -2.13
CA VAL A 104 -9.87 -24.31 -2.48
C VAL A 104 -9.94 -24.22 -4.01
N PRO A 105 -10.92 -24.88 -4.66
CA PRO A 105 -11.07 -24.80 -6.10
C PRO A 105 -11.40 -23.38 -6.57
N ILE A 106 -10.74 -22.96 -7.65
CA ILE A 106 -11.06 -21.72 -8.36
C ILE A 106 -12.15 -22.06 -9.38
N ALA A 107 -13.32 -21.45 -9.21
CA ALA A 107 -14.45 -21.59 -10.12
C ALA A 107 -14.63 -20.29 -10.94
N ARG A 108 -15.36 -20.39 -12.04
CA ARG A 108 -15.86 -19.20 -12.74
C ARG A 108 -17.28 -18.93 -12.23
N ALA A 109 -17.53 -17.72 -11.77
CA ALA A 109 -18.89 -17.30 -11.50
C ALA A 109 -19.65 -17.24 -12.84
N THR A 110 -20.70 -18.03 -12.95
CA THR A 110 -21.62 -18.01 -14.11
C THR A 110 -23.05 -17.65 -13.71
N GLU A 111 -23.34 -17.62 -12.42
CA GLU A 111 -24.64 -17.25 -11.86
C GLU A 111 -24.62 -15.76 -11.49
N ASP A 112 -25.72 -15.04 -11.77
CA ASP A 112 -25.95 -13.61 -11.50
C ASP A 112 -25.22 -12.55 -12.34
N GLY A 113 -24.73 -12.89 -13.54
CA GLY A 113 -24.20 -11.89 -14.49
C GLY A 113 -22.76 -11.43 -14.21
N GLN A 114 -22.23 -11.71 -13.02
CA GLN A 114 -20.82 -11.51 -12.69
C GLN A 114 -19.92 -12.48 -13.46
N ARG A 115 -19.16 -11.95 -14.43
CA ARG A 115 -18.17 -12.70 -15.20
C ARG A 115 -16.78 -12.57 -14.56
N GLY A 116 -16.57 -13.27 -13.44
CA GLY A 116 -15.32 -13.26 -12.67
C GLY A 116 -14.88 -14.64 -12.16
N LEU A 117 -13.73 -14.69 -11.50
CA LEU A 117 -13.29 -15.90 -10.77
C LEU A 117 -13.82 -15.84 -9.34
N THR A 118 -14.19 -16.99 -8.80
CA THR A 118 -14.68 -17.13 -7.43
C THR A 118 -14.04 -18.34 -6.76
N PHE A 119 -14.05 -18.35 -5.43
CA PHE A 119 -13.53 -19.44 -4.62
C PHE A 119 -14.68 -20.33 -4.19
N SER A 120 -14.62 -21.61 -4.57
CA SER A 120 -15.63 -22.57 -4.17
C SER A 120 -15.34 -23.07 -2.76
N PHE A 121 -16.10 -22.60 -1.77
CA PHE A 121 -16.06 -23.09 -0.39
C PHE A 121 -16.94 -24.33 -0.18
N ALA A 122 -17.41 -24.98 -1.25
CA ALA A 122 -18.28 -26.14 -1.14
C ALA A 122 -17.62 -27.25 -0.30
N GLY A 123 -18.20 -27.53 0.87
CA GLY A 123 -17.68 -28.51 1.83
C GLY A 123 -16.69 -27.97 2.87
N LEU A 124 -16.47 -26.65 2.92
CA LEU A 124 -15.69 -25.97 3.95
C LEU A 124 -16.60 -25.09 4.80
N ASP A 125 -16.40 -25.07 6.12
CA ASP A 125 -17.04 -24.08 6.99
C ASP A 125 -16.18 -22.81 7.05
N PRO A 126 -16.65 -21.64 6.57
CA PRO A 126 -15.92 -20.37 6.65
C PRO A 126 -15.54 -19.96 8.08
N ALA A 127 -16.23 -20.48 9.11
CA ALA A 127 -15.90 -20.22 10.51
C ALA A 127 -14.58 -20.88 10.93
N ASP A 128 -14.29 -22.07 10.38
CA ASP A 128 -13.09 -22.87 10.66
C ASP A 128 -11.85 -22.37 9.93
N ILE A 129 -12.04 -21.56 8.89
CA ILE A 129 -10.95 -20.94 8.12
C ILE A 129 -10.42 -19.72 8.88
N GLU A 130 -9.11 -19.73 9.11
CA GLU A 130 -8.36 -18.61 9.67
C GLU A 130 -8.05 -17.57 8.59
N ASP A 131 -7.46 -18.00 7.49
CA ASP A 131 -7.09 -17.15 6.34
C ASP A 131 -6.99 -17.95 5.03
N LEU A 132 -6.95 -17.23 3.91
CA LEU A 132 -6.72 -17.76 2.57
C LEU A 132 -5.37 -17.29 2.03
N ASP A 133 -4.60 -18.21 1.46
CA ASP A 133 -3.37 -17.93 0.69
C ASP A 133 -3.65 -18.16 -0.81
N VAL A 134 -3.64 -17.08 -1.58
CA VAL A 134 -3.86 -17.05 -3.02
C VAL A 134 -2.53 -16.79 -3.72
N ALA A 135 -1.99 -17.83 -4.35
CA ALA A 135 -0.85 -17.71 -5.25
C ALA A 135 -1.36 -17.40 -6.67
N TRP A 136 -0.89 -16.29 -7.26
CA TRP A 136 -1.33 -15.84 -8.58
C TRP A 136 -0.15 -15.35 -9.44
N PRO A 137 -0.13 -15.64 -10.76
CA PRO A 137 0.96 -15.24 -11.65
C PRO A 137 0.84 -13.79 -12.12
N ALA A 138 0.74 -12.84 -11.17
CA ALA A 138 0.77 -11.41 -11.44
C ALA A 138 2.15 -10.82 -11.13
N ALA A 139 2.66 -9.97 -12.03
CA ALA A 139 3.95 -9.30 -11.85
C ALA A 139 3.91 -8.28 -10.70
N GLU A 140 2.75 -7.67 -10.47
CA GLU A 140 2.48 -6.72 -9.39
C GLU A 140 2.64 -7.34 -8.00
N LEU A 141 2.60 -8.68 -7.89
CA LEU A 141 2.74 -9.40 -6.63
C LEU A 141 4.18 -9.87 -6.35
N ILE A 142 5.14 -9.58 -7.25
CA ILE A 142 6.54 -10.04 -7.11
C ILE A 142 7.17 -9.42 -5.87
N ASP A 143 7.03 -8.10 -5.72
CA ASP A 143 7.66 -7.32 -4.64
C ASP A 143 6.70 -7.04 -3.47
N ALA A 144 5.41 -7.34 -3.63
CA ALA A 144 4.39 -7.14 -2.61
C ALA A 144 3.41 -8.32 -2.48
N THR A 145 2.99 -8.60 -1.26
CA THR A 145 1.83 -9.44 -0.95
C THR A 145 0.68 -8.53 -0.53
N ILE A 146 -0.44 -8.58 -1.26
CA ILE A 146 -1.62 -7.76 -0.97
C ILE A 146 -2.54 -8.57 -0.04
N ILE A 147 -2.93 -8.01 1.08
CA ILE A 147 -3.83 -8.66 2.04
C ILE A 147 -5.17 -7.94 2.00
N ASP A 148 -6.19 -8.61 1.47
CA ASP A 148 -7.58 -8.14 1.58
C ASP A 148 -8.11 -8.47 2.97
N THR A 149 -8.60 -7.44 3.65
CA THR A 149 -9.14 -7.58 5.00
C THR A 149 -10.65 -7.47 4.98
N PRO A 150 -11.37 -8.21 5.82
CA PRO A 150 -12.80 -8.00 5.98
C PRO A 150 -13.13 -6.56 6.39
N GLY A 151 -14.33 -6.08 6.05
CA GLY A 151 -14.74 -4.72 6.41
C GLY A 151 -14.74 -4.47 7.93
N THR A 152 -14.07 -3.40 8.36
CA THR A 152 -13.93 -3.01 9.78
C THR A 152 -15.23 -2.56 10.46
N SER A 153 -16.26 -2.24 9.66
CA SER A 153 -17.57 -1.76 10.11
C SER A 153 -18.69 -2.77 9.80
N SER A 154 -18.37 -4.07 9.78
CA SER A 154 -19.36 -5.12 9.54
C SER A 154 -20.40 -5.15 10.67
N LEU A 155 -21.65 -5.49 10.33
CA LEU A 155 -22.71 -5.75 11.33
C LEU A 155 -22.37 -6.95 12.24
N SER A 156 -21.42 -7.80 11.81
CA SER A 156 -20.88 -8.89 12.62
C SER A 156 -19.64 -8.44 13.39
N ARG A 157 -19.72 -8.54 14.73
CA ARG A 157 -18.62 -8.22 15.65
C ARG A 157 -17.37 -9.08 15.38
N ASP A 158 -17.55 -10.35 15.04
CA ASP A 158 -16.46 -11.29 14.78
C ASP A 158 -15.63 -10.89 13.56
N VAL A 159 -16.27 -10.34 12.52
CA VAL A 159 -15.60 -9.90 11.28
C VAL A 159 -14.74 -8.66 11.54
N SER A 160 -15.28 -7.70 12.29
CA SER A 160 -14.55 -6.49 12.68
C SER A 160 -13.37 -6.82 13.61
N GLU A 161 -13.53 -7.78 14.51
CA GLU A 161 -12.43 -8.27 15.36
C GLU A 161 -11.31 -8.95 14.56
N ARG A 162 -11.61 -9.69 13.48
CA ARG A 162 -10.56 -10.30 12.63
C ARG A 162 -9.66 -9.23 12.00
N THR A 163 -10.26 -8.18 11.43
CA THR A 163 -9.49 -7.08 10.83
C THR A 163 -8.68 -6.32 11.87
N LEU A 164 -9.26 -6.07 13.05
CA LEU A 164 -8.53 -5.49 14.18
C LEU A 164 -7.39 -6.40 14.64
N ARG A 165 -7.56 -7.72 14.75
CA ARG A 165 -6.47 -8.63 15.15
C ARG A 165 -5.34 -8.67 14.13
N LEU A 166 -5.62 -8.47 12.85
CA LEU A 166 -4.58 -8.40 11.82
C LEU A 166 -3.81 -7.07 11.86
N LEU A 167 -4.54 -5.96 11.91
CA LEU A 167 -3.95 -4.60 11.84
C LEU A 167 -3.41 -4.13 13.19
N VAL A 168 -4.06 -4.54 14.27
CA VAL A 168 -3.88 -4.13 15.67
C VAL A 168 -3.81 -5.38 16.57
N PRO A 169 -2.82 -6.26 16.37
CA PRO A 169 -2.73 -7.52 17.12
C PRO A 169 -2.46 -7.27 18.61
N GLN A 170 -3.10 -8.06 19.49
CA GLN A 170 -2.99 -7.89 20.95
C GLN A 170 -1.58 -8.15 21.49
N ASP A 171 -0.76 -8.89 20.76
CA ASP A 171 0.64 -9.15 21.13
C ASP A 171 1.58 -7.98 20.75
N GLY A 172 1.07 -6.95 20.08
CA GLY A 172 1.82 -5.77 19.66
C GLY A 172 2.77 -6.01 18.48
N VAL A 173 2.70 -7.17 17.80
CA VAL A 173 3.60 -7.51 16.69
C VAL A 173 2.87 -7.33 15.35
N PRO A 174 3.24 -6.35 14.52
CA PRO A 174 2.57 -6.12 13.23
C PRO A 174 2.59 -7.37 12.34
N ARG A 175 1.43 -7.72 11.78
CA ARG A 175 1.32 -8.82 10.79
C ARG A 175 1.53 -8.33 9.35
N VAL A 176 1.54 -7.01 9.17
CA VAL A 176 1.61 -6.28 7.90
C VAL A 176 2.69 -5.20 8.00
N ASP A 177 3.28 -4.85 6.87
CA ASP A 177 4.37 -3.86 6.80
C ASP A 177 3.86 -2.46 6.40
N ALA A 178 2.71 -2.41 5.71
CA ALA A 178 2.05 -1.17 5.30
C ALA A 178 0.53 -1.35 5.24
N VAL A 179 -0.21 -0.23 5.30
CA VAL A 179 -1.67 -0.22 5.25
C VAL A 179 -2.16 0.79 4.21
N VAL A 180 -2.97 0.31 3.28
CA VAL A 180 -3.75 1.15 2.36
C VAL A 180 -5.17 1.22 2.92
N PHE A 181 -5.53 2.38 3.45
CA PHE A 181 -6.80 2.61 4.13
C PHE A 181 -7.81 3.27 3.18
N LEU A 182 -8.90 2.57 2.84
CA LEU A 182 -9.96 3.06 1.97
C LEU A 182 -11.02 3.79 2.78
N LEU A 183 -11.33 5.00 2.34
CA LEU A 183 -12.34 5.88 2.91
C LEU A 183 -13.27 6.40 1.81
N ARG A 184 -14.58 6.36 2.04
CA ARG A 184 -15.57 7.09 1.21
C ARG A 184 -15.84 8.48 1.80
N THR A 185 -15.94 8.52 3.12
CA THR A 185 -16.03 9.72 3.94
C THR A 185 -15.04 9.56 5.09
N LEU A 186 -14.56 10.67 5.65
CA LEU A 186 -13.70 10.63 6.82
C LEU A 186 -14.57 10.77 8.08
N ASN A 187 -14.73 9.67 8.83
CA ASN A 187 -15.53 9.66 10.04
C ASN A 187 -14.64 9.53 11.30
N ALA A 188 -15.18 9.89 12.47
CA ALA A 188 -14.45 9.81 13.73
C ALA A 188 -13.95 8.39 14.06
N ALA A 189 -14.71 7.35 13.68
CA ALA A 189 -14.31 5.95 13.86
C ALA A 189 -13.08 5.58 13.02
N ASP A 190 -12.99 6.08 11.79
CA ASP A 190 -11.83 5.83 10.91
C ASP A 190 -10.58 6.50 11.47
N ILE A 191 -10.71 7.74 11.96
CA ILE A 191 -9.62 8.46 12.62
C ILE A 191 -9.14 7.71 13.88
N ALA A 192 -10.07 7.19 14.69
CA ALA A 192 -9.73 6.43 15.89
C ALA A 192 -9.00 5.13 15.56
N LEU A 193 -9.45 4.39 14.56
CA LEU A 193 -8.78 3.16 14.10
C LEU A 193 -7.38 3.46 13.57
N LEU A 194 -7.23 4.50 12.76
CA LEU A 194 -5.92 4.92 12.26
C LEU A 194 -4.97 5.31 13.40
N LYS A 195 -5.47 5.99 14.43
CA LYS A 195 -4.70 6.28 15.65
C LYS A 195 -4.24 5.01 16.36
N GLN A 196 -5.11 4.02 16.52
CA GLN A 196 -4.74 2.72 17.12
C GLN A 196 -3.67 1.98 16.31
N ILE A 197 -3.77 2.00 14.97
CA ILE A 197 -2.78 1.42 14.05
C ILE A 197 -1.42 2.15 14.21
N GLY A 198 -1.44 3.48 14.29
CA GLY A 198 -0.24 4.28 14.57
C GLY A 198 0.39 3.97 15.93
N GLU A 199 -0.44 3.86 16.97
CA GLU A 199 -0.01 3.59 18.35
C GLU A 199 0.75 2.27 18.49
N LEU A 200 0.22 1.17 17.94
CA LEU A 200 0.85 -0.14 18.03
C LEU A 200 2.16 -0.27 17.25
N THR A 201 2.36 0.59 16.26
CA THR A 201 3.56 0.53 15.42
C THR A 201 4.61 1.54 15.85
N GLY A 202 4.40 2.16 17.01
CA GLY A 202 5.34 3.06 17.67
C GLY A 202 4.76 4.44 18.01
N GLY A 203 3.46 4.62 18.23
CA GLY A 203 2.91 5.92 18.66
C GLY A 203 2.93 7.00 17.57
N GLU A 204 3.08 8.27 17.97
CA GLU A 204 3.36 9.40 17.04
C GLU A 204 4.64 9.17 16.21
N THR A 205 5.42 8.15 16.54
CA THR A 205 6.67 7.70 15.92
C THR A 205 6.53 6.39 15.12
N GLY A 206 5.30 5.92 14.89
CA GLY A 206 5.03 4.57 14.38
C GLY A 206 5.34 4.29 12.91
N ALA A 207 5.82 3.07 12.68
CA ALA A 207 6.45 2.55 11.46
C ALA A 207 5.50 2.06 10.36
N LEU A 208 4.18 1.99 10.57
CA LEU A 208 3.29 1.62 9.46
C LEU A 208 3.13 2.80 8.52
N GLY A 209 3.64 2.63 7.31
CA GLY A 209 3.30 3.48 6.18
C GLY A 209 1.81 3.35 5.88
N VAL A 210 1.02 4.33 6.31
CA VAL A 210 -0.41 4.39 6.00
C VAL A 210 -0.63 5.33 4.81
N ILE A 211 -1.23 4.79 3.75
CA ILE A 211 -1.74 5.55 2.60
C ILE A 211 -3.25 5.57 2.68
N GLY A 212 -3.85 6.76 2.60
CA GLY A 212 -5.29 6.90 2.45
C GLY A 212 -5.70 6.76 0.98
N VAL A 213 -6.84 6.13 0.73
CA VAL A 213 -7.47 6.07 -0.58
C VAL A 213 -8.89 6.60 -0.45
N ALA A 214 -9.17 7.72 -1.11
CA ALA A 214 -10.54 8.19 -1.29
C ALA A 214 -11.20 7.31 -2.35
N SER A 215 -11.90 6.27 -1.89
CA SER A 215 -12.45 5.21 -2.73
C SER A 215 -13.78 5.62 -3.36
N ARG A 216 -14.10 4.99 -4.50
CA ARG A 216 -15.28 5.33 -5.32
C ARG A 216 -15.29 6.82 -5.68
N ALA A 217 -14.12 7.34 -6.02
CA ALA A 217 -13.93 8.74 -6.37
C ALA A 217 -14.82 9.17 -7.56
N ASP A 218 -15.20 8.22 -8.41
CA ASP A 218 -16.14 8.40 -9.51
C ASP A 218 -17.57 8.71 -9.07
N GLU A 219 -17.98 8.37 -7.85
CA GLU A 219 -19.32 8.72 -7.34
C GLU A 219 -19.39 10.17 -6.85
N ILE A 220 -18.25 10.83 -6.64
CA ILE A 220 -18.19 12.23 -6.17
C ILE A 220 -18.76 13.15 -7.26
N GLY A 221 -19.68 14.04 -6.86
CA GLY A 221 -20.36 14.90 -7.83
C GLY A 221 -21.29 14.13 -8.77
N ALA A 222 -21.86 13.00 -8.33
CA ALA A 222 -22.86 12.20 -9.03
C ALA A 222 -22.38 11.59 -10.38
N GLY A 223 -21.11 11.19 -10.46
CA GLY A 223 -20.59 10.50 -11.66
C GLY A 223 -20.50 11.38 -12.90
N ARG A 224 -20.38 12.70 -12.71
CA ARG A 224 -20.09 13.64 -13.80
C ARG A 224 -18.66 13.44 -14.32
N LEU A 225 -18.37 13.96 -15.51
CA LEU A 225 -17.04 13.82 -16.13
C LEU A 225 -15.92 14.46 -15.31
N ASP A 226 -16.24 15.45 -14.46
CA ASP A 226 -15.32 16.13 -13.55
C ASP A 226 -15.21 15.46 -12.17
N ALA A 227 -15.88 14.31 -11.93
CA ALA A 227 -15.92 13.62 -10.63
C ALA A 227 -14.52 13.41 -10.03
N MET A 228 -13.55 12.95 -10.83
CA MET A 228 -12.18 12.73 -10.37
C MET A 228 -11.43 14.03 -10.02
N LEU A 229 -11.75 15.16 -10.66
CA LEU A 229 -11.20 16.46 -10.28
C LEU A 229 -11.75 16.90 -8.93
N SER A 230 -13.07 16.80 -8.74
CA SER A 230 -13.70 17.06 -7.44
C SER A 230 -13.17 16.12 -6.35
N ALA A 231 -12.93 14.85 -6.69
CA ALA A 231 -12.34 13.88 -5.77
C ALA A 231 -10.94 14.25 -5.32
N ARG A 232 -10.11 14.85 -6.18
CA ARG A 232 -8.78 15.37 -5.81
C ARG A 232 -8.85 16.49 -4.78
N GLU A 233 -9.82 17.39 -4.91
CA GLU A 233 -10.05 18.44 -3.91
C GLU A 233 -10.45 17.86 -2.55
N VAL A 234 -11.35 16.87 -2.55
CA VAL A 234 -11.76 16.16 -1.33
C VAL A 234 -10.59 15.41 -0.69
N ALA A 235 -9.81 14.68 -1.49
CA ALA A 235 -8.62 13.96 -1.04
C ALA A 235 -7.56 14.91 -0.44
N THR A 236 -7.41 16.10 -1.00
CA THR A 236 -6.52 17.15 -0.45
C THR A 236 -6.97 17.58 0.94
N ARG A 237 -8.28 17.76 1.15
CA ARG A 237 -8.85 18.09 2.48
C ARG A 237 -8.64 16.95 3.47
N PHE A 238 -8.93 15.71 3.09
CA PHE A 238 -8.71 14.55 3.94
C PHE A 238 -7.23 14.39 4.30
N THR A 239 -6.33 14.60 3.36
CA THR A 239 -4.89 14.61 3.61
C THR A 239 -4.55 15.65 4.69
N ALA A 240 -5.04 16.89 4.58
CA ALA A 240 -4.76 17.94 5.56
C ALA A 240 -5.32 17.62 6.97
N GLU A 241 -6.47 16.96 7.07
CA GLU A 241 -7.04 16.56 8.35
C GLU A 241 -6.30 15.38 8.99
N MET A 242 -5.92 14.39 8.20
CA MET A 242 -5.20 13.21 8.70
C MET A 242 -3.73 13.50 8.95
N ASP A 243 -3.13 14.48 8.26
CA ASP A 243 -1.76 14.93 8.53
C ASP A 243 -1.64 15.54 9.94
N LYS A 244 -2.72 16.11 10.48
CA LYS A 244 -2.79 16.56 11.90
C LYS A 244 -2.65 15.40 12.89
N THR A 245 -2.98 14.17 12.49
CA THR A 245 -2.83 12.99 13.34
C THR A 245 -1.44 12.36 13.20
N GLY A 246 -0.64 12.79 12.22
CA GLY A 246 0.72 12.30 11.99
C GLY A 246 0.82 10.90 11.39
N ILE A 247 -0.30 10.27 11.02
CA ILE A 247 -0.38 8.85 10.65
C ILE A 247 -0.51 8.65 9.13
N CYS A 248 -1.38 9.41 8.47
CA CYS A 248 -1.63 9.25 7.04
C CYS A 248 -0.90 10.34 6.25
N GLN A 249 -0.07 9.91 5.31
CA GLN A 249 0.88 10.78 4.64
C GLN A 249 0.35 11.36 3.32
N ALA A 250 -0.61 10.69 2.70
CA ALA A 250 -1.26 11.12 1.47
C ALA A 250 -2.62 10.40 1.34
N VAL A 251 -3.61 11.10 0.77
CA VAL A 251 -4.86 10.49 0.32
C VAL A 251 -4.94 10.57 -1.19
N VAL A 252 -5.08 9.42 -1.86
CA VAL A 252 -5.19 9.34 -3.33
C VAL A 252 -6.64 9.04 -3.71
N PRO A 253 -7.29 9.84 -4.58
CA PRO A 253 -8.61 9.51 -5.10
C PRO A 253 -8.52 8.40 -6.14
N VAL A 254 -9.29 7.33 -5.94
CA VAL A 254 -9.27 6.16 -6.84
C VAL A 254 -10.69 5.70 -7.17
N SER A 255 -10.93 5.53 -8.47
CA SER A 255 -12.06 4.76 -8.99
C SER A 255 -11.60 3.33 -9.26
N GLY A 256 -11.80 2.45 -8.27
CA GLY A 256 -11.38 1.05 -8.38
C GLY A 256 -12.08 0.31 -9.51
N LEU A 257 -13.37 0.62 -9.76
CA LEU A 257 -14.14 0.02 -10.84
C LEU A 257 -13.60 0.44 -12.21
N LEU A 258 -13.32 1.73 -12.40
CA LEU A 258 -12.72 2.21 -13.65
C LEU A 258 -11.34 1.58 -13.89
N ALA A 259 -10.52 1.50 -12.84
CA ALA A 259 -9.20 0.90 -12.91
C ALA A 259 -9.25 -0.59 -13.29
N LEU A 260 -10.13 -1.36 -12.65
CA LEU A 260 -10.34 -2.77 -12.97
C LEU A 260 -10.79 -2.95 -14.41
N THR A 261 -11.76 -2.15 -14.85
CA THR A 261 -12.30 -2.21 -16.20
C THR A 261 -11.29 -1.82 -17.27
N ALA A 262 -10.45 -0.82 -16.99
CA ALA A 262 -9.34 -0.46 -17.87
C ALA A 262 -8.37 -1.64 -18.07
N ARG A 263 -7.97 -2.32 -16.98
CA ARG A 263 -7.02 -3.46 -17.05
C ARG A 263 -7.62 -4.72 -17.67
N THR A 264 -8.93 -4.88 -17.62
CA THR A 264 -9.64 -6.08 -18.09
C THR A 264 -10.54 -5.80 -19.30
N LEU A 265 -10.29 -4.70 -20.01
CA LEU A 265 -11.11 -4.25 -21.14
C LEU A 265 -11.11 -5.29 -22.27
N ARG A 266 -12.31 -5.63 -22.76
CA ARG A 266 -12.46 -6.60 -23.84
C ARG A 266 -12.78 -5.90 -25.17
N GLN A 267 -12.37 -6.52 -26.27
CA GLN A 267 -12.64 -5.99 -27.61
C GLN A 267 -14.14 -5.84 -27.90
N SER A 268 -14.98 -6.75 -27.41
CA SER A 268 -16.44 -6.66 -27.57
C SER A 268 -17.04 -5.42 -26.89
N GLU A 269 -16.45 -4.99 -25.78
CA GLU A 269 -16.91 -3.83 -25.01
C GLU A 269 -16.48 -2.54 -25.68
N PHE A 270 -15.24 -2.51 -26.18
CA PHE A 270 -14.75 -1.41 -27.01
C PHE A 270 -15.66 -1.15 -28.21
N VAL A 271 -16.00 -2.20 -28.99
CA VAL A 271 -16.90 -2.06 -30.16
C VAL A 271 -18.28 -1.56 -29.77
N ALA A 272 -18.82 -1.97 -28.62
CA ALA A 272 -20.09 -1.47 -28.14
C ALA A 272 -20.01 0.02 -27.71
N LEU A 273 -18.93 0.42 -27.05
CA LEU A 273 -18.68 1.82 -26.70
C LEU A 273 -18.49 2.71 -27.92
N GLU A 274 -17.81 2.22 -28.96
CA GLU A 274 -17.62 2.92 -30.23
C GLU A 274 -18.97 3.20 -30.91
N LYS A 275 -19.86 2.20 -30.97
CA LYS A 275 -21.24 2.38 -31.48
C LYS A 275 -22.01 3.44 -30.71
N LEU A 276 -21.91 3.44 -29.38
CA LEU A 276 -22.54 4.46 -28.54
C LEU A 276 -21.91 5.85 -28.77
N ALA A 277 -20.59 5.93 -28.90
CA ALA A 277 -19.88 7.19 -29.13
C ALA A 277 -20.23 7.83 -30.48
N ALA A 278 -20.54 7.03 -31.50
CA ALA A 278 -20.96 7.47 -32.83
C ALA A 278 -22.38 8.05 -32.89
N MET A 279 -23.19 7.88 -31.84
CA MET A 279 -24.53 8.48 -31.77
C MET A 279 -24.49 10.00 -31.69
N GLU A 280 -25.60 10.65 -32.06
CA GLU A 280 -25.80 12.08 -31.79
C GLU A 280 -25.71 12.39 -30.29
N PRO A 281 -24.94 13.42 -29.87
CA PRO A 281 -24.70 13.70 -28.45
C PRO A 281 -25.97 13.94 -27.63
N ALA A 282 -26.99 14.57 -28.22
CA ALA A 282 -28.23 14.90 -27.52
C ALA A 282 -29.02 13.63 -27.14
N ASP A 283 -29.12 12.67 -28.06
CA ASP A 283 -29.87 11.42 -27.85
C ASP A 283 -29.18 10.52 -26.83
N LEU A 284 -27.86 10.40 -26.92
CA LEU A 284 -27.07 9.64 -25.96
C LEU A 284 -27.15 10.26 -24.55
N THR A 285 -27.06 11.59 -24.44
CA THR A 285 -27.20 12.29 -23.15
C THR A 285 -28.56 12.01 -22.52
N LYS A 286 -29.62 12.00 -23.33
CA LYS A 286 -30.98 11.66 -22.88
C LYS A 286 -31.06 10.21 -22.39
N ALA A 287 -30.43 9.26 -23.09
CA ALA A 287 -30.37 7.86 -22.67
C ALA A 287 -29.58 7.67 -21.35
N MET A 288 -28.51 8.46 -21.15
CA MET A 288 -27.62 8.39 -19.98
C MET A 288 -28.04 9.28 -18.79
N LEU A 289 -29.29 9.76 -18.77
CA LEU A 289 -29.85 10.54 -17.64
C LEU A 289 -29.87 9.74 -16.33
N SER A 290 -30.16 8.44 -16.39
CA SER A 290 -30.10 7.52 -15.25
C SER A 290 -29.64 6.12 -15.67
N ALA A 291 -29.17 5.34 -14.71
CA ALA A 291 -28.81 3.93 -14.89
C ALA A 291 -29.98 3.13 -15.48
N ASP A 292 -31.16 3.23 -14.86
CA ASP A 292 -32.36 2.49 -15.28
C ASP A 292 -32.77 2.82 -16.72
N ARG A 293 -32.64 4.10 -17.10
CA ARG A 293 -32.98 4.54 -18.45
C ARG A 293 -32.02 3.98 -19.49
N PHE A 294 -30.74 3.92 -19.17
CA PHE A 294 -29.71 3.42 -20.08
C PHE A 294 -29.87 1.93 -20.37
N VAL A 295 -30.29 1.13 -19.39
CA VAL A 295 -30.44 -0.34 -19.54
C VAL A 295 -31.80 -0.77 -20.07
N ARG A 296 -32.84 0.06 -19.94
CA ARG A 296 -34.19 -0.24 -20.45
C ARG A 296 -34.18 -0.47 -21.96
N GLU A 297 -34.99 -1.40 -22.45
CA GLU A 297 -35.17 -1.62 -23.90
C GLU A 297 -35.50 -0.32 -24.64
N ASP A 298 -34.71 -0.06 -25.69
CA ASP A 298 -34.79 1.13 -26.53
C ASP A 298 -34.17 0.79 -27.88
N GLU A 299 -35.01 0.74 -28.92
CA GLU A 299 -34.63 0.41 -30.30
C GLU A 299 -33.83 1.53 -30.98
N SER A 300 -33.86 2.75 -30.43
CA SER A 300 -33.07 3.87 -30.96
C SER A 300 -31.58 3.77 -30.65
N LEU A 301 -31.20 2.87 -29.72
CA LEU A 301 -29.81 2.68 -29.31
C LEU A 301 -29.13 1.57 -30.14
N PRO A 302 -27.89 1.78 -30.61
CA PRO A 302 -27.19 0.87 -31.52
C PRO A 302 -26.61 -0.40 -30.85
N VAL A 303 -26.79 -0.54 -29.55
CA VAL A 303 -26.30 -1.64 -28.71
C VAL A 303 -27.49 -2.15 -27.92
N ASP A 304 -27.70 -3.46 -27.84
CA ASP A 304 -28.87 -4.04 -27.14
C ASP A 304 -28.86 -3.82 -25.62
N ALA A 305 -30.04 -3.94 -25.00
CA ALA A 305 -30.23 -3.69 -23.56
C ALA A 305 -29.35 -4.57 -22.65
N ALA A 306 -29.15 -5.84 -23.00
CA ALA A 306 -28.34 -6.76 -22.19
C ALA A 306 -26.85 -6.39 -22.24
N THR A 307 -26.35 -6.04 -23.43
CA THR A 307 -24.98 -5.53 -23.58
C THR A 307 -24.81 -4.19 -22.85
N ARG A 308 -25.78 -3.27 -22.91
CA ARG A 308 -25.74 -2.01 -22.15
C ARG A 308 -25.77 -2.24 -20.63
N ALA A 309 -26.53 -3.22 -20.15
CA ALA A 309 -26.54 -3.60 -18.74
C ALA A 309 -25.18 -4.14 -18.28
N ALA A 310 -24.57 -5.05 -19.06
CA ALA A 310 -23.24 -5.58 -18.77
C ALA A 310 -22.15 -4.48 -18.80
N LEU A 311 -22.25 -3.54 -19.75
CA LEU A 311 -21.38 -2.38 -19.80
C LEU A 311 -21.56 -1.48 -18.57
N LEU A 312 -22.81 -1.18 -18.17
CA LEU A 312 -23.08 -0.35 -17.00
C LEU A 312 -22.56 -1.01 -15.71
N GLU A 313 -22.72 -2.31 -15.57
CA GLU A 313 -22.23 -3.07 -14.42
C GLU A 313 -20.70 -2.96 -14.29
N ARG A 314 -19.97 -3.15 -15.41
CA ARG A 314 -18.51 -3.12 -15.41
C ARG A 314 -17.91 -1.71 -15.36
N PHE A 315 -18.46 -0.76 -16.09
CA PHE A 315 -17.87 0.58 -16.19
C PHE A 315 -18.41 1.53 -15.12
N GLY A 316 -19.62 1.27 -14.60
CA GLY A 316 -20.40 2.28 -13.93
C GLY A 316 -20.77 3.44 -14.86
N MET A 317 -21.65 4.32 -14.40
CA MET A 317 -22.09 5.45 -15.23
C MET A 317 -20.94 6.42 -15.56
N PHE A 318 -20.02 6.63 -14.60
CA PHE A 318 -18.84 7.46 -14.83
C PHE A 318 -17.93 6.86 -15.91
N GLY A 319 -17.61 5.56 -15.82
CA GLY A 319 -16.78 4.86 -16.79
C GLY A 319 -17.34 4.89 -18.20
N LEU A 320 -18.66 4.76 -18.36
CA LEU A 320 -19.32 4.90 -19.67
C LEU A 320 -19.15 6.31 -20.23
N ARG A 321 -19.45 7.34 -19.43
CA ARG A 321 -19.37 8.74 -19.85
C ARG A 321 -17.95 9.11 -20.28
N ILE A 322 -16.95 8.73 -19.48
CA ILE A 322 -15.55 9.03 -19.78
C ILE A 322 -15.07 8.26 -21.01
N SER A 323 -15.46 6.99 -21.17
CA SER A 323 -15.11 6.20 -22.36
C SER A 323 -15.65 6.83 -23.64
N ILE A 324 -16.93 7.22 -23.63
CA ILE A 324 -17.57 7.92 -24.77
C ILE A 324 -16.86 9.24 -25.06
N ALA A 325 -16.55 10.04 -24.03
CA ALA A 325 -15.87 11.32 -24.20
C ALA A 325 -14.46 11.15 -24.82
N VAL A 326 -13.71 10.14 -24.37
CA VAL A 326 -12.37 9.82 -24.86
C VAL A 326 -12.39 9.30 -26.30
N LEU A 327 -13.34 8.42 -26.65
CA LEU A 327 -13.52 7.95 -28.03
C LEU A 327 -13.84 9.11 -28.97
N ARG A 328 -14.73 10.02 -28.56
CA ARG A 328 -15.05 11.23 -29.34
C ARG A 328 -13.89 12.22 -29.45
N ALA A 329 -12.93 12.18 -28.53
CA ALA A 329 -11.71 12.99 -28.60
C ALA A 329 -10.68 12.44 -29.59
N GLY A 330 -10.92 11.26 -30.18
CA GLY A 330 -10.11 10.71 -31.27
C GLY A 330 -9.35 9.42 -30.96
N ILE A 331 -9.56 8.80 -29.79
CA ILE A 331 -9.04 7.45 -29.52
C ILE A 331 -9.79 6.44 -30.39
N SER A 332 -9.04 5.57 -31.09
CA SER A 332 -9.58 4.67 -32.11
C SER A 332 -9.28 3.18 -31.88
N ASP A 333 -8.58 2.84 -30.79
CA ASP A 333 -8.29 1.45 -30.44
C ASP A 333 -8.52 1.15 -28.95
N SER A 334 -8.66 -0.13 -28.63
CA SER A 334 -8.99 -0.60 -27.30
C SER A 334 -7.83 -0.45 -26.30
N VAL A 335 -6.59 -0.50 -26.75
CA VAL A 335 -5.41 -0.37 -25.88
C VAL A 335 -5.28 1.08 -25.41
N ALA A 336 -5.34 2.03 -26.33
CA ALA A 336 -5.30 3.46 -26.02
C ALA A 336 -6.50 3.88 -25.14
N LEU A 337 -7.68 3.29 -25.34
CA LEU A 337 -8.81 3.52 -24.44
C LEU A 337 -8.50 2.99 -23.03
N ALA A 338 -8.01 1.76 -22.90
CA ALA A 338 -7.64 1.17 -21.62
C ALA A 338 -6.61 2.02 -20.87
N ASP A 339 -5.56 2.49 -21.56
CA ASP A 339 -4.51 3.33 -20.98
C ASP A 339 -5.08 4.66 -20.46
N GLU A 340 -5.94 5.33 -21.24
CA GLU A 340 -6.56 6.59 -20.83
C GLU A 340 -7.52 6.41 -19.64
N LEU A 341 -8.28 5.32 -19.61
CA LEU A 341 -9.15 4.99 -18.47
C LEU A 341 -8.33 4.68 -17.21
N LEU A 342 -7.20 3.98 -17.37
CA LEU A 342 -6.30 3.63 -16.28
C LEU A 342 -5.66 4.88 -15.67
N GLU A 343 -5.15 5.79 -16.50
CA GLU A 343 -4.61 7.10 -16.08
C GLU A 343 -5.64 7.91 -15.30
N ARG A 344 -6.87 7.98 -15.80
CA ARG A 344 -7.97 8.73 -15.16
C ARG A 344 -8.52 8.08 -13.90
N SER A 345 -8.33 6.78 -13.72
CA SER A 345 -8.83 6.04 -12.55
C SER A 345 -8.14 6.42 -11.24
N GLY A 346 -6.94 7.00 -11.31
CA GLY A 346 -6.10 7.30 -10.15
C GLY A 346 -5.28 6.10 -9.63
N LEU A 347 -5.39 4.91 -10.25
CA LEU A 347 -4.63 3.74 -9.83
C LEU A 347 -3.12 3.91 -10.04
N ILE A 348 -2.70 4.52 -11.16
CA ILE A 348 -1.27 4.78 -11.43
C ILE A 348 -0.69 5.68 -10.35
N ALA A 349 -1.38 6.78 -10.02
CA ALA A 349 -0.98 7.66 -8.93
C ALA A 349 -0.91 6.94 -7.58
N LEU A 350 -1.83 6.00 -7.29
CA LEU A 350 -1.77 5.19 -6.08
C LEU A 350 -0.54 4.27 -6.08
N ARG A 351 -0.25 3.59 -7.19
CA ARG A 351 0.94 2.73 -7.34
C ARG A 351 2.21 3.53 -7.15
N ASP A 352 2.30 4.71 -7.76
CA ASP A 352 3.46 5.59 -7.60
C ASP A 352 3.67 5.99 -6.13
N VAL A 353 2.60 6.28 -5.39
CA VAL A 353 2.71 6.58 -3.95
C VAL A 353 3.13 5.34 -3.16
N ILE A 354 2.58 4.16 -3.46
CA ILE A 354 2.97 2.88 -2.84
C ILE A 354 4.45 2.59 -3.11
N ASP A 355 4.91 2.71 -4.34
CA ASP A 355 6.28 2.40 -4.74
C ASP A 355 7.26 3.42 -4.14
N GLN A 356 6.93 4.72 -4.19
CA GLN A 356 7.77 5.76 -3.60
C GLN A 356 7.86 5.67 -2.08
N GLN A 357 6.73 5.44 -1.40
CA GLN A 357 6.71 5.40 0.07
C GLN A 357 7.25 4.08 0.60
N PHE A 358 6.97 2.96 -0.08
CA PHE A 358 7.22 1.64 0.45
C PHE A 358 8.33 0.86 -0.28
N ALA A 359 8.51 0.97 -1.60
CA ALA A 359 9.55 0.19 -2.29
C ALA A 359 10.97 0.63 -1.87
N GLN A 360 11.19 1.95 -1.71
CA GLN A 360 12.47 2.49 -1.22
C GLN A 360 12.81 2.10 0.23
N ARG A 361 11.84 1.59 0.99
CA ARG A 361 11.96 1.39 2.45
C ARG A 361 11.39 0.08 2.95
N SER A 362 11.08 -0.82 2.03
CA SER A 362 10.57 -2.17 2.32
C SER A 362 11.50 -2.90 3.28
N ASP A 363 12.82 -2.78 3.08
CA ASP A 363 13.84 -3.37 3.94
C ASP A 363 13.84 -2.82 5.37
N LEU A 364 13.56 -1.53 5.55
CA LEU A 364 13.48 -0.89 6.85
C LEU A 364 12.18 -1.25 7.58
N LEU A 365 11.05 -1.26 6.87
CA LEU A 365 9.75 -1.68 7.40
C LEU A 365 9.80 -3.15 7.83
N LYS A 366 10.31 -4.04 6.97
CA LYS A 366 10.51 -5.47 7.29
C LYS A 366 11.46 -5.65 8.47
N ALA A 367 12.56 -4.90 8.53
CA ALA A 367 13.52 -4.94 9.63
C ALA A 367 12.86 -4.55 10.97
N HIS A 368 12.06 -3.48 10.96
CA HIS A 368 11.34 -3.03 12.15
C HIS A 368 10.29 -4.05 12.62
N THR A 369 9.48 -4.58 11.70
CA THR A 369 8.52 -5.67 12.00
C THR A 369 9.24 -6.90 12.57
N ALA A 370 10.40 -7.27 12.02
CA ALA A 370 11.19 -8.39 12.51
C ALA A 370 11.77 -8.13 13.91
N LEU A 371 12.26 -6.92 14.19
CA LEU A 371 12.76 -6.53 15.51
C LEU A 371 11.65 -6.56 16.58
N LEU A 372 10.46 -6.04 16.26
CA LEU A 372 9.30 -6.13 17.16
C LEU A 372 8.91 -7.59 17.43
N SER A 373 8.87 -8.41 16.38
CA SER A 373 8.60 -9.85 16.48
C SER A 373 9.64 -10.55 17.36
N LEU A 374 10.93 -10.26 17.14
CA LEU A 374 12.04 -10.86 17.87
C LEU A 374 12.04 -10.44 19.34
N ARG A 375 11.83 -9.15 19.61
CA ARG A 375 11.69 -8.61 20.97
C ARG A 375 10.58 -9.33 21.73
N ARG A 376 9.40 -9.45 21.11
CA ARG A 376 8.25 -10.14 21.71
C ARG A 376 8.56 -11.62 21.97
N PHE A 377 9.16 -12.29 20.99
CA PHE A 377 9.56 -13.70 21.13
C PHE A 377 10.48 -13.91 22.32
N VAL A 378 11.50 -13.07 22.48
CA VAL A 378 12.47 -13.13 23.59
C VAL A 378 11.82 -12.85 24.94
N GLN A 379 10.85 -11.93 25.00
CA GLN A 379 10.08 -11.65 26.22
C GLN A 379 9.20 -12.83 26.65
N VAL A 380 8.58 -13.52 25.69
CA VAL A 380 7.70 -14.67 25.98
C VAL A 380 8.50 -15.94 26.28
N ASN A 381 9.67 -16.09 25.66
CA ASN A 381 10.53 -17.26 25.79
C ASN A 381 11.91 -16.90 26.37
N PRO A 382 12.02 -16.50 27.65
CA PRO A 382 13.26 -15.96 28.19
C PRO A 382 14.39 -17.00 28.24
N VAL A 383 15.54 -16.65 27.67
CA VAL A 383 16.82 -17.39 27.76
C VAL A 383 17.82 -16.63 28.63
N TYR A 384 18.92 -17.27 29.05
CA TYR A 384 19.95 -16.61 29.86
C TYR A 384 20.47 -15.29 29.23
N ALA A 385 20.63 -15.29 27.90
CA ALA A 385 21.09 -14.14 27.12
C ALA A 385 20.01 -13.07 26.84
N ALA A 386 18.77 -13.25 27.31
CA ALA A 386 17.63 -12.39 26.93
C ALA A 386 17.89 -10.90 27.19
N ARG A 387 18.53 -10.55 28.31
CA ARG A 387 18.88 -9.15 28.62
C ARG A 387 19.83 -8.52 27.61
N GLN A 388 20.83 -9.27 27.13
CA GLN A 388 21.77 -8.78 26.12
C GLN A 388 21.06 -8.63 24.78
N ILE A 389 20.28 -9.63 24.37
CA ILE A 389 19.54 -9.60 23.11
C ILE A 389 18.57 -8.40 23.07
N LEU A 390 17.87 -8.14 24.17
CA LEU A 390 16.99 -6.98 24.28
C LEU A 390 17.77 -5.65 24.25
N ALA A 391 18.95 -5.59 24.88
CA ALA A 391 19.81 -4.41 24.83
C ALA A 391 20.37 -4.12 23.42
N ASP A 392 20.50 -5.16 22.57
CA ASP A 392 20.89 -4.99 21.17
C ASP A 392 19.68 -4.57 20.29
N ILE A 393 18.46 -5.00 20.63
CA ILE A 393 17.22 -4.71 19.88
C ILE A 393 16.65 -3.31 20.21
N ASP A 394 16.55 -2.96 21.49
CA ASP A 394 15.84 -1.76 21.94
C ASP A 394 16.39 -0.45 21.33
N PRO A 395 17.72 -0.24 21.19
CA PRO A 395 18.25 0.95 20.52
C PRO A 395 17.85 1.08 19.05
N LEU A 396 17.76 -0.05 18.33
CA LEU A 396 17.35 -0.05 16.91
C LEU A 396 15.87 0.25 16.75
N LEU A 397 15.03 -0.19 17.71
CA LEU A 397 13.62 0.18 17.75
C LEU A 397 13.42 1.65 18.17
N ALA A 398 14.34 2.20 18.97
CA ALA A 398 14.32 3.59 19.39
C ALA A 398 14.85 4.56 18.31
N ASP A 399 15.57 4.08 17.30
CA ASP A 399 16.02 4.92 16.19
C ASP A 399 14.87 5.25 15.22
N THR A 400 14.28 6.41 15.44
CA THR A 400 13.12 6.91 14.68
C THR A 400 13.50 7.77 13.47
N HIS A 401 14.79 8.06 13.25
CA HIS A 401 15.21 9.06 12.25
C HIS A 401 14.74 8.71 10.84
N ALA A 402 14.93 7.45 10.45
CA ALA A 402 14.55 6.99 9.13
C ALA A 402 13.02 7.03 8.89
N PHE A 403 12.22 6.90 9.96
CA PHE A 403 10.77 7.08 9.91
C PHE A 403 10.36 8.56 9.87
N GLU A 404 11.16 9.45 10.46
CA GLU A 404 10.97 10.88 10.32
C GLU A 404 11.29 11.35 8.88
N GLU A 405 12.41 10.89 8.29
CA GLU A 405 12.75 11.14 6.87
C GLU A 405 11.60 10.74 5.94
N LEU A 406 10.95 9.61 6.24
CA LEU A 406 9.74 9.10 5.59
C LEU A 406 8.62 10.12 5.57
N ARG A 407 8.21 10.54 6.76
CA ARG A 407 7.08 11.45 6.95
C ARG A 407 7.33 12.79 6.29
N LEU A 408 8.56 13.30 6.40
CA LEU A 408 8.95 14.59 5.84
C LEU A 408 8.92 14.56 4.31
N LEU A 409 9.38 13.47 3.66
CA LEU A 409 9.30 13.36 2.20
C LEU A 409 7.87 13.47 1.66
N SER A 410 6.90 12.87 2.33
CA SER A 410 5.51 12.99 1.90
C SER A 410 4.97 14.41 2.11
N GLN A 411 5.24 15.00 3.27
CA GLN A 411 4.79 16.36 3.59
C GLN A 411 5.42 17.43 2.67
N LEU A 412 6.64 17.20 2.18
CA LEU A 412 7.33 18.08 1.22
C LEU A 412 6.67 18.17 -0.16
N ARG A 413 5.68 17.32 -0.47
CA ARG A 413 4.90 17.39 -1.71
C ARG A 413 3.68 18.30 -1.59
N SER A 414 3.10 18.39 -0.40
CA SER A 414 1.81 19.05 -0.15
C SER A 414 1.93 20.33 0.67
N ARG A 415 3.05 20.53 1.38
CA ARG A 415 3.28 21.73 2.20
C ARG A 415 4.25 22.69 1.51
N PRO A 416 3.92 23.99 1.42
CA PRO A 416 4.87 24.98 0.96
C PRO A 416 6.04 25.08 1.95
N THR A 417 7.22 25.41 1.42
CA THR A 417 8.43 25.66 2.21
C THR A 417 9.09 26.94 1.74
N THR A 418 10.00 27.48 2.52
CA THR A 418 10.84 28.63 2.11
C THR A 418 12.09 28.20 1.34
N LEU A 419 12.19 26.94 0.93
CA LEU A 419 13.34 26.39 0.22
C LEU A 419 13.27 26.73 -1.27
N THR A 420 14.43 26.97 -1.90
CA THR A 420 14.53 27.06 -3.36
C THR A 420 14.40 25.67 -4.01
N ASP A 421 14.16 25.61 -5.32
CA ASP A 421 14.05 24.33 -6.05
C ASP A 421 15.32 23.47 -5.92
N ASP A 422 16.50 24.09 -5.97
CA ASP A 422 17.78 23.42 -5.77
C ASP A 422 17.95 22.90 -4.34
N GLU A 423 17.52 23.68 -3.35
CA GLU A 423 17.50 23.26 -1.95
C GLU A 423 16.56 22.09 -1.76
N MET A 424 15.37 22.15 -2.34
CA MET A 424 14.36 21.09 -2.29
C MET A 424 14.88 19.79 -2.92
N ALA A 425 15.50 19.87 -4.09
CA ALA A 425 16.09 18.72 -4.77
C ALA A 425 17.24 18.10 -3.94
N SER A 426 18.14 18.93 -3.44
CA SER A 426 19.25 18.50 -2.58
C SER A 426 18.76 17.86 -1.29
N LEU A 427 17.75 18.47 -0.65
CA LEU A 427 17.15 17.96 0.57
C LEU A 427 16.48 16.60 0.35
N ARG A 428 15.63 16.50 -0.67
CA ARG A 428 14.93 15.27 -1.02
C ARG A 428 15.92 14.13 -1.25
N ARG A 429 17.01 14.37 -1.98
CA ARG A 429 18.10 13.39 -2.13
C ARG A 429 18.68 12.99 -0.78
N LEU A 430 19.06 13.95 0.05
CA LEU A 430 19.76 13.71 1.31
C LEU A 430 18.94 12.89 2.33
N ILE A 431 17.62 13.11 2.38
CA ILE A 431 16.70 12.33 3.22
C ILE A 431 16.16 11.06 2.53
N GLY A 432 16.76 10.69 1.38
CA GLY A 432 16.62 9.37 0.78
C GLY A 432 15.59 9.22 -0.35
N ALA A 433 15.08 10.31 -0.95
CA ALA A 433 14.07 10.22 -2.03
C ALA A 433 14.57 9.57 -3.33
N ALA A 434 15.89 9.54 -3.54
CA ALA A 434 16.52 9.00 -4.74
C ALA A 434 17.31 7.71 -4.46
N GLY A 435 17.18 7.14 -3.25
CA GLY A 435 17.98 6.02 -2.78
C GLY A 435 18.54 6.27 -1.38
N THR A 436 18.84 5.19 -0.65
CA THR A 436 19.33 5.25 0.73
C THR A 436 20.85 5.16 0.84
N ASP A 437 21.58 4.86 -0.25
CA ASP A 437 23.03 4.81 -0.25
C ASP A 437 23.67 6.21 -0.17
N ALA A 438 24.90 6.25 0.35
CA ALA A 438 25.61 7.51 0.59
C ALA A 438 25.84 8.34 -0.69
N ALA A 439 26.08 7.69 -1.85
CA ALA A 439 26.35 8.39 -3.09
C ALA A 439 25.08 9.07 -3.63
N SER A 440 23.96 8.33 -3.68
CA SER A 440 22.65 8.86 -4.07
C SER A 440 22.19 9.99 -3.15
N ARG A 441 22.37 9.85 -1.83
CA ARG A 441 22.00 10.88 -0.84
C ARG A 441 22.81 12.16 -1.00
N LEU A 442 24.10 12.05 -1.32
CA LEU A 442 25.00 13.20 -1.51
C LEU A 442 24.97 13.77 -2.93
N GLY A 443 24.24 13.12 -3.86
CA GLY A 443 24.22 13.52 -5.27
C GLY A 443 25.54 13.26 -5.99
N LEU A 444 26.34 12.32 -5.48
CA LEU A 444 27.55 11.84 -6.13
C LEU A 444 27.10 10.82 -7.18
N GLY A 445 27.26 11.14 -8.47
CA GLY A 445 26.92 10.21 -9.57
C GLY A 445 27.69 8.88 -9.45
N PRO A 446 27.28 7.83 -10.19
CA PRO A 446 28.02 6.57 -10.22
C PRO A 446 29.48 6.88 -10.55
N LEU A 447 30.37 6.57 -9.60
CA LEU A 447 31.79 6.97 -9.57
C LEU A 447 32.39 7.06 -10.98
N ALA A 448 32.48 8.28 -11.51
CA ALA A 448 33.29 8.51 -12.69
C ALA A 448 34.73 8.09 -12.33
N PRO A 449 35.46 7.39 -13.20
CA PRO A 449 36.83 6.96 -12.88
C PRO A 449 37.70 8.21 -12.73
N GLY A 450 38.00 8.60 -11.50
CA GLY A 450 38.78 9.81 -11.20
C GLY A 450 38.39 10.59 -9.94
N LEU A 451 37.23 10.35 -9.32
CA LEU A 451 36.87 10.94 -8.03
C LEU A 451 37.51 10.15 -6.88
N GLY A 452 38.20 10.83 -5.97
CA GLY A 452 39.00 10.22 -4.90
C GLY A 452 38.14 9.64 -3.79
N SER A 453 38.73 8.76 -2.95
CA SER A 453 38.08 8.19 -1.77
C SER A 453 37.53 9.22 -0.77
N ASP A 454 38.04 10.45 -0.83
CA ASP A 454 37.80 11.52 0.14
C ASP A 454 36.62 12.45 -0.22
N ASP A 455 36.02 12.30 -1.40
CA ASP A 455 34.91 13.15 -1.84
C ASP A 455 33.62 12.87 -1.04
N GLY A 456 33.41 11.63 -0.60
CA GLY A 456 32.28 11.23 0.24
C GLY A 456 32.25 11.93 1.61
N PRO A 457 33.30 11.77 2.45
CA PRO A 457 33.38 12.44 3.75
C PRO A 457 33.28 13.97 3.64
N ARG A 458 33.95 14.58 2.66
CA ARG A 458 33.89 16.03 2.42
C ARG A 458 32.50 16.49 2.02
N ALA A 459 31.82 15.78 1.12
CA ALA A 459 30.46 16.09 0.72
C ALA A 459 29.47 15.94 1.87
N ALA A 460 29.61 14.89 2.69
CA ALA A 460 28.77 14.69 3.88
C ALA A 460 28.95 15.84 4.90
N PHE A 461 30.19 16.23 5.19
CA PHE A 461 30.47 17.33 6.10
C PHE A 461 29.96 18.68 5.56
N ALA A 462 30.14 18.94 4.26
CA ALA A 462 29.62 20.13 3.59
C ALA A 462 28.08 20.18 3.65
N ALA A 463 27.42 19.04 3.44
CA ALA A 463 25.97 18.92 3.56
C ALA A 463 25.50 19.23 5.00
N THR A 464 26.17 18.69 6.03
CA THR A 464 25.88 18.98 7.44
C THR A 464 25.96 20.48 7.73
N GLN A 465 27.05 21.15 7.32
CA GLN A 465 27.20 22.58 7.56
C GLN A 465 26.19 23.44 6.80
N ARG A 466 25.86 23.05 5.56
CA ARG A 466 24.86 23.75 4.73
C ARG A 466 23.49 23.69 5.38
N TRP A 467 23.05 22.50 5.76
CA TRP A 467 21.71 22.29 6.33
C TRP A 467 21.60 22.82 7.75
N ARG A 468 22.68 22.83 8.54
CA ARG A 468 22.67 23.44 9.88
C ARG A 468 22.45 24.96 9.79
N ARG A 469 23.20 25.65 8.92
CA ARG A 469 23.00 27.08 8.64
C ARG A 469 21.59 27.36 8.13
N ARG A 470 21.07 26.51 7.23
CA ARG A 470 19.73 26.68 6.69
C ARG A 470 18.63 26.42 7.73
N ALA A 471 18.83 25.48 8.68
CA ALA A 471 17.89 25.16 9.75
C ALA A 471 17.74 26.30 10.77
N GLU A 472 18.82 27.01 11.06
CA GLU A 472 18.88 28.14 12.00
C GLU A 472 18.38 29.46 11.38
N HIS A 473 17.99 29.47 10.11
CA HIS A 473 17.59 30.69 9.41
C HIS A 473 16.30 31.31 10.02
N PRO A 474 16.29 32.60 10.40
CA PRO A 474 15.16 33.22 11.12
C PRO A 474 13.84 33.27 10.35
N LEU A 475 13.90 33.29 9.02
CA LEU A 475 12.70 33.30 8.15
C LEU A 475 12.08 31.90 7.95
N ASN A 476 12.59 30.87 8.63
CA ASN A 476 12.00 29.55 8.54
C ASN A 476 10.66 29.48 9.26
N ASP A 477 9.65 29.01 8.55
CA ASP A 477 8.47 28.47 9.20
C ASP A 477 8.84 27.18 9.98
N PRO A 478 8.02 26.77 10.96
CA PRO A 478 8.31 25.60 11.79
C PRO A 478 8.51 24.30 11.01
N PHE A 479 7.83 24.13 9.87
CA PHE A 479 7.94 22.93 9.04
C PHE A 479 9.27 22.94 8.26
N THR A 480 9.64 24.05 7.62
CA THR A 480 10.95 24.17 6.95
C THR A 480 12.10 23.94 7.94
N ALA A 481 12.03 24.50 9.15
CA ALA A 481 13.05 24.28 10.18
C ALA A 481 13.18 22.80 10.59
N ARG A 482 12.04 22.11 10.75
CA ARG A 482 12.02 20.67 11.05
C ARG A 482 12.67 19.85 9.94
N VAL A 483 12.31 20.13 8.69
CA VAL A 483 12.84 19.43 7.52
C VAL A 483 14.36 19.63 7.39
N CYS A 484 14.86 20.85 7.61
CA CYS A 484 16.29 21.11 7.61
C CYS A 484 17.04 20.39 8.74
N ARG A 485 16.45 20.28 9.95
CA ARG A 485 17.04 19.51 11.06
C ARG A 485 17.13 18.01 10.75
N ALA A 486 16.12 17.46 10.10
CA ALA A 486 16.18 16.06 9.65
C ALA A 486 17.29 15.87 8.60
N ALA A 487 17.45 16.80 7.66
CA ALA A 487 18.56 16.78 6.70
C ALA A 487 19.93 16.85 7.40
N VAL A 488 20.09 17.66 8.45
CA VAL A 488 21.31 17.70 9.27
C VAL A 488 21.61 16.33 9.88
N ARG A 489 20.64 15.73 10.57
CA ARG A 489 20.81 14.41 11.20
C ARG A 489 21.14 13.32 10.18
N SER A 490 20.56 13.41 8.98
CA SER A 490 20.85 12.49 7.86
C SER A 490 22.29 12.64 7.36
N ALA A 491 22.79 13.87 7.23
CA ALA A 491 24.17 14.13 6.84
C ALA A 491 25.17 13.74 7.93
N GLU A 492 24.84 13.97 9.20
CA GLU A 492 25.66 13.53 10.35
C GLU A 492 25.77 12.00 10.42
N ALA A 493 24.68 11.28 10.12
CA ALA A 493 24.70 9.82 10.02
C ALA A 493 25.65 9.34 8.90
N LEU A 494 25.67 10.01 7.75
CA LEU A 494 26.62 9.71 6.66
C LEU A 494 28.07 9.98 7.07
N VAL A 495 28.35 11.07 7.80
CA VAL A 495 29.68 11.35 8.36
C VAL A 495 30.13 10.22 9.30
N ALA A 496 29.23 9.77 10.18
CA ALA A 496 29.51 8.66 11.09
C ALA A 496 29.74 7.33 10.33
N GLU A 497 28.97 7.08 9.27
CA GLU A 497 29.14 5.90 8.41
C GLU A 497 30.51 5.89 7.72
N PHE A 498 30.94 7.00 7.13
CA PHE A 498 32.27 7.10 6.51
C PHE A 498 33.40 6.89 7.54
N HIS A 499 33.27 7.49 8.72
CA HIS A 499 34.24 7.30 9.80
C HIS A 499 34.32 5.83 10.26
N ALA A 500 33.18 5.13 10.35
CA ALA A 500 33.14 3.71 10.70
C ALA A 500 33.77 2.80 9.62
N LEU A 501 33.76 3.24 8.36
CA LEU A 501 34.41 2.55 7.22
C LEU A 501 35.91 2.87 7.09
N GLY A 502 36.47 3.70 7.97
CA GLY A 502 37.87 4.12 7.92
C GLY A 502 38.20 5.00 6.72
N ARG A 503 37.23 5.78 6.23
CA ARG A 503 37.34 6.69 5.09
C ARG A 503 37.22 8.14 5.51
#